data_AF-J2G494-F1
#
_entry.id   AF-J2G494-F1
#
_cell.length_a   1.000
_cell.length_b   1.000
_cell.length_c   1.000
_cell.angle_alpha   90.00
_cell.angle_beta   90.00
_cell.angle_gamma   90.00
#
_symmetry.space_group_name_H-M   'P 1'
#
loop_
_entity.id
_entity.type
_entity.pdbx_description
1 polymer ?
#
loop_
_entity_poly.entity_id
_entity_poly.type
_entity_poly.pdbx_seq_one_letter_code
_entity_poly.pdbx_strand_id
1 'polypeptide(L)'
;MDDVKRKASGIAGEVIGIAKRALGELTARPDFVLEGEKQQAECRAQVAAAKQDEKIVIGWLLDPERRRQLLAVFPPRYENVVAHHVTLASGQTGDTPLPADRAGHVVGHVDDGESVEALVVAVEGATDRPDGSTYHVTWSLAPGRRAVESNDVIAKLGWDPLVAPQSLQLTAARLR
;
A
#
# COMPACT_ATOMS: atom_id res chain seq x y z
N MET A 1 -54.79 -2.04 62.93
CA MET A 1 -53.47 -2.32 62.35
C MET A 1 -53.71 -2.58 60.87
N ASP A 2 -53.20 -1.65 60.09
CA ASP A 2 -52.89 -1.70 58.66
C ASP A 2 -54.04 -1.76 57.62
N ASP A 3 -53.73 -1.10 56.51
CA ASP A 3 -54.41 -1.05 55.20
C ASP A 3 -55.61 -0.14 55.01
N VAL A 4 -55.33 1.13 54.69
CA VAL A 4 -56.24 1.97 53.88
C VAL A 4 -55.47 2.90 52.94
N LYS A 5 -55.69 2.68 51.62
CA LYS A 5 -55.63 3.63 50.49
C LYS A 5 -54.26 4.02 49.90
N ARG A 6 -53.87 3.30 48.85
CA ARG A 6 -53.22 3.91 47.66
C ARG A 6 -54.19 3.89 46.48
N LYS A 7 -54.66 5.08 46.10
CA LYS A 7 -55.43 5.38 44.89
C LYS A 7 -54.54 6.22 43.97
N ALA A 8 -54.30 5.73 42.76
CA ALA A 8 -53.89 6.41 41.51
C ALA A 8 -53.20 5.31 40.67
N SER A 9 -53.86 4.45 39.89
CA SER A 9 -54.90 4.65 38.86
C SER A 9 -54.57 5.76 37.87
N GLY A 10 -54.10 5.33 36.70
CA GLY A 10 -54.44 5.97 35.44
C GLY A 10 -53.39 6.90 34.84
N ILE A 11 -52.27 6.34 34.35
CA ILE A 11 -51.56 6.75 33.12
C ILE A 11 -50.32 5.86 32.90
N ALA A 12 -50.53 4.58 32.57
CA ALA A 12 -49.42 3.71 32.11
C ALA A 12 -49.87 2.70 31.05
N GLY A 13 -51.05 2.91 30.45
CA GLY A 13 -51.65 1.99 29.47
C GLY A 13 -51.46 2.38 28.01
N GLU A 14 -51.00 3.60 27.71
CA GLU A 14 -51.12 4.17 26.35
C GLU A 14 -49.78 4.44 25.63
N VAL A 15 -48.65 3.98 26.18
CA VAL A 15 -47.33 4.08 25.50
C VAL A 15 -46.81 2.70 25.05
N ILE A 16 -47.38 1.61 25.58
CA ILE A 16 -46.95 0.22 25.26
C ILE A 16 -47.68 -0.35 24.01
N GLY A 17 -48.64 0.40 23.44
CA GLY A 17 -49.38 -0.01 22.24
C GLY A 17 -48.72 0.36 20.91
N ILE A 18 -47.85 1.38 20.87
CA ILE A 18 -47.23 1.88 19.62
C ILE A 18 -45.89 1.19 19.34
N ALA A 19 -45.16 0.76 20.37
CA ALA A 19 -43.87 0.09 20.19
C ALA A 19 -43.97 -1.37 19.69
N LYS A 20 -45.15 -2.02 19.76
CA LYS A 20 -45.32 -3.43 19.36
C LYS A 20 -45.93 -3.66 17.97
N ARG A 21 -46.24 -2.61 17.21
CA ARG A 21 -46.64 -2.72 15.78
C ARG A 21 -45.58 -2.27 14.77
N ALA A 22 -44.40 -1.86 15.23
CA ALA A 22 -43.23 -1.61 14.37
C ALA A 22 -42.19 -2.76 14.39
N LEU A 23 -42.42 -3.80 15.22
CA LEU A 23 -41.53 -4.95 15.39
C LEU A 23 -42.07 -6.22 14.71
N GLY A 24 -42.76 -6.05 13.58
CA GLY A 24 -43.37 -7.13 12.79
C GLY A 24 -42.85 -7.31 11.36
N GLU A 25 -42.09 -6.35 10.83
CA GLU A 25 -41.57 -6.41 9.44
C GLU A 25 -40.18 -5.76 9.35
N LEU A 26 -39.21 -6.29 10.09
CA LEU A 26 -37.80 -6.03 9.80
C LEU A 26 -37.07 -7.36 9.60
N THR A 27 -37.58 -8.15 8.65
CA THR A 27 -36.78 -9.19 8.02
C THR A 27 -35.65 -8.52 7.24
N ALA A 28 -34.44 -8.66 7.77
CA ALA A 28 -33.15 -8.60 7.10
C ALA A 28 -33.11 -7.87 5.75
N ARG A 29 -32.79 -6.57 5.78
CA ARG A 29 -32.14 -5.91 4.63
C ARG A 29 -30.64 -6.22 4.72
N PRO A 30 -30.06 -7.00 3.81
CA PRO A 30 -28.62 -7.35 3.83
C PRO A 30 -27.70 -6.16 3.52
N ASP A 31 -28.23 -5.02 3.08
CA ASP A 31 -27.42 -3.93 2.53
C ASP A 31 -26.76 -3.03 3.60
N PHE A 32 -27.26 -2.99 4.84
CA PHE A 32 -26.78 -2.04 5.85
C PHE A 32 -25.52 -2.51 6.60
N VAL A 33 -25.24 -3.81 6.62
CA VAL A 33 -24.04 -4.38 7.27
C VAL A 33 -22.81 -4.15 6.39
N LEU A 34 -22.97 -4.20 5.06
CA LEU A 34 -21.89 -4.07 4.09
C LEU A 34 -21.27 -2.66 4.07
N GLU A 35 -22.05 -1.61 4.26
CA GLU A 35 -21.56 -0.22 4.25
C GLU A 35 -20.63 0.05 5.45
N GLY A 36 -20.96 -0.48 6.63
CA GLY A 36 -20.14 -0.33 7.84
C GLY A 36 -18.83 -1.12 7.78
N GLU A 37 -18.87 -2.33 7.22
CA GLU A 37 -17.66 -3.13 6.99
C GLU A 37 -16.73 -2.49 5.95
N LYS A 38 -17.32 -1.94 4.87
CA LYS A 38 -16.58 -1.20 3.84
C LYS A 38 -15.94 0.08 4.41
N GLN A 39 -16.68 0.86 5.18
CA GLN A 39 -16.16 2.08 5.82
C GLN A 39 -15.05 1.77 6.85
N GLN A 40 -15.17 0.66 7.59
CA GLN A 40 -14.14 0.20 8.52
C GLN A 40 -12.90 -0.35 7.79
N ALA A 41 -13.08 -1.02 6.65
CA ALA A 41 -11.97 -1.48 5.81
C ALA A 41 -11.21 -0.29 5.21
N GLU A 42 -11.93 0.73 4.72
CA GLU A 42 -11.35 1.98 4.23
C GLU A 42 -10.59 2.74 5.32
N CYS A 43 -11.18 2.88 6.52
CA CYS A 43 -10.51 3.53 7.65
C CYS A 43 -9.26 2.76 8.10
N ARG A 44 -9.33 1.41 8.14
CA ARG A 44 -8.15 0.58 8.43
C ARG A 44 -7.08 0.71 7.36
N ALA A 45 -7.45 0.80 6.08
CA ALA A 45 -6.51 1.03 4.99
C ALA A 45 -5.87 2.42 5.08
N GLN A 46 -6.64 3.46 5.42
CA GLN A 46 -6.14 4.82 5.61
C GLN A 46 -5.20 4.92 6.82
N VAL A 47 -5.54 4.29 7.95
CA VAL A 47 -4.66 4.24 9.13
C VAL A 47 -3.41 3.40 8.87
N ALA A 48 -3.52 2.30 8.11
CA ALA A 48 -2.37 1.51 7.72
C ALA A 48 -1.45 2.26 6.73
N ALA A 49 -2.01 3.08 5.83
CA ALA A 49 -1.26 3.96 4.95
C ALA A 49 -0.56 5.07 5.75
N ALA A 50 -1.25 5.74 6.68
CA ALA A 50 -0.67 6.79 7.53
C ALA A 50 0.42 6.27 8.48
N LYS A 51 0.32 5.02 8.96
CA LYS A 51 1.39 4.37 9.75
C LYS A 51 2.63 3.99 8.92
N GLN A 52 2.57 4.05 7.59
CA GLN A 52 3.71 3.78 6.73
C GLN A 52 4.62 5.02 6.58
N ASP A 53 4.10 6.23 6.78
CA ASP A 53 4.86 7.49 6.72
C ASP A 53 5.92 7.62 7.86
N GLU A 54 5.87 6.73 8.86
CA GLU A 54 6.83 6.68 9.96
C GLU A 54 7.95 5.63 9.74
N LYS A 55 7.84 4.79 8.71
CA LYS A 55 8.84 3.76 8.40
C LYS A 55 9.90 4.33 7.49
N ILE A 56 11.08 4.58 8.06
CA ILE A 56 12.23 5.01 7.27
C ILE A 56 12.63 3.86 6.35
N VAL A 57 12.77 4.16 5.07
CA VAL A 57 13.34 3.26 4.08
C VAL A 57 14.77 3.71 3.82
N ILE A 58 15.70 2.77 3.73
CA ILE A 58 17.07 3.03 3.27
C ILE A 58 17.29 2.35 1.93
N GLY A 59 18.12 2.95 1.11
CA GLY A 59 18.43 2.44 -0.21
C GLY A 59 19.25 3.47 -0.98
N TRP A 60 18.95 3.58 -2.26
CA TRP A 60 19.67 4.49 -3.14
C TRP A 60 18.74 5.27 -4.06
N LEU A 61 19.05 6.54 -4.26
CA LEU A 61 18.45 7.37 -5.29
C LEU A 61 19.11 7.12 -6.64
N LEU A 62 18.33 7.18 -7.70
CA LEU A 62 18.86 7.25 -9.06
C LEU A 62 19.38 8.66 -9.32
N ASP A 63 20.53 8.75 -9.98
CA ASP A 63 20.98 10.02 -10.56
C ASP A 63 19.86 10.65 -11.44
N PRO A 64 19.50 11.94 -11.26
CA PRO A 64 18.38 12.56 -11.96
C PRO A 64 18.52 12.57 -13.49
N GLU A 65 19.73 12.77 -14.00
CA GLU A 65 19.99 12.76 -15.44
C GLU A 65 19.88 11.34 -15.98
N ARG A 66 20.39 10.35 -15.24
CA ARG A 66 20.21 8.95 -15.61
C ARG A 66 18.74 8.51 -15.57
N ARG A 67 17.97 8.95 -14.58
CA ARG A 67 16.51 8.74 -14.51
C ARG A 67 15.83 9.27 -15.77
N ARG A 68 16.16 10.50 -16.20
CA ARG A 68 15.59 11.11 -17.41
C ARG A 68 15.88 10.29 -18.67
N GLN A 69 17.11 9.79 -18.81
CA GLN A 69 17.50 8.93 -19.93
C GLN A 69 16.74 7.61 -19.92
N LEU A 70 16.60 6.98 -18.76
CA LEU A 70 15.85 5.74 -18.63
C LEU A 70 14.37 5.92 -18.95
N LEU A 71 13.76 7.04 -18.54
CA LEU A 71 12.36 7.37 -18.90
C LEU A 71 12.15 7.54 -20.42
N ALA A 72 13.19 7.90 -21.16
CA ALA A 72 13.13 7.95 -22.62
C ALA A 72 13.24 6.54 -23.26
N VAL A 73 13.98 5.64 -22.63
CA VAL A 73 14.18 4.26 -23.12
C VAL A 73 13.03 3.34 -22.70
N PHE A 74 12.51 3.53 -21.50
CA PHE A 74 11.39 2.82 -20.91
C PHE A 74 10.27 3.82 -20.60
N PRO A 75 9.46 4.21 -21.61
CA PRO A 75 8.31 5.06 -21.37
C PRO A 75 7.36 4.41 -20.35
N PRO A 76 7.00 5.10 -19.26
CA PRO A 76 6.07 4.58 -18.26
C PRO A 76 4.74 4.15 -18.88
N ARG A 77 4.28 2.95 -18.54
CA ARG A 77 2.97 2.47 -18.98
C ARG A 77 1.82 3.14 -18.24
N TYR A 78 1.98 3.37 -16.94
CA TYR A 78 0.95 3.88 -16.07
C TYR A 78 1.18 5.34 -15.68
N GLU A 79 0.11 6.03 -15.28
CA GLU A 79 0.10 7.47 -15.05
C GLU A 79 0.99 7.95 -13.91
N ASN A 80 1.13 7.16 -12.83
CA ASN A 80 1.90 7.56 -11.67
C ASN A 80 3.36 7.10 -11.84
N VAL A 81 4.19 8.00 -12.33
CA VAL A 81 5.63 7.75 -12.53
C VAL A 81 6.39 7.89 -11.22
N VAL A 82 6.88 6.77 -10.69
CA VAL A 82 7.71 6.75 -9.48
C VAL A 82 9.18 6.94 -9.89
N ALA A 83 9.81 5.90 -10.45
CA ALA A 83 11.12 5.92 -11.11
C ALA A 83 12.25 6.62 -10.31
N HIS A 84 12.25 6.55 -8.98
CA HIS A 84 13.10 7.43 -8.16
C HIS A 84 14.25 6.72 -7.44
N HIS A 85 14.03 5.50 -6.94
CA HIS A 85 14.96 4.85 -6.02
C HIS A 85 14.95 3.33 -6.13
N VAL A 86 16.02 2.73 -5.61
CA VAL A 86 16.14 1.29 -5.31
C VAL A 86 16.10 1.12 -3.80
N THR A 87 15.19 0.27 -3.30
CA THR A 87 15.07 0.00 -1.87
C THR A 87 16.07 -1.08 -1.43
N LEU A 88 16.79 -0.84 -0.33
CA LEU A 88 17.60 -1.86 0.34
C LEU A 88 16.83 -2.49 1.49
N ALA A 89 16.28 -1.68 2.39
CA ALA A 89 15.53 -2.13 3.55
C ALA A 89 14.47 -1.10 3.97
N SER A 90 13.34 -1.58 4.49
CA SER A 90 12.20 -0.77 4.93
C SER A 90 11.89 -0.98 6.40
N GLY A 91 11.35 0.03 7.09
CA GLY A 91 11.03 -0.08 8.52
C GLY A 91 12.24 0.14 9.43
N GLN A 92 13.22 0.89 8.94
CA GLN A 92 14.43 1.24 9.67
C GLN A 92 14.19 2.40 10.65
N THR A 93 15.16 2.61 11.52
CA THR A 93 15.22 3.77 12.42
C THR A 93 16.09 4.88 11.81
N GLY A 94 15.97 6.11 12.35
CA GLY A 94 16.73 7.26 11.86
C GLY A 94 18.24 7.07 11.95
N ASP A 95 18.70 6.34 12.95
CA ASP A 95 20.11 6.08 13.21
C ASP A 95 20.68 4.90 12.42
N THR A 96 19.83 4.18 11.66
CA THR A 96 20.31 3.09 10.81
C THR A 96 21.36 3.63 9.84
N PRO A 97 22.56 3.02 9.76
CA PRO A 97 23.59 3.43 8.82
C PRO A 97 23.08 3.35 7.38
N LEU A 98 23.44 4.36 6.58
CA LEU A 98 23.20 4.31 5.15
C LEU A 98 24.13 3.29 4.49
N PRO A 99 23.69 2.63 3.41
CA PRO A 99 24.63 1.90 2.57
C PRO A 99 25.68 2.85 1.99
N ALA A 100 26.77 2.30 1.46
CA ALA A 100 27.67 3.09 0.60
C ALA A 100 27.01 3.36 -0.76
N ASP A 101 27.47 4.38 -1.47
CA ASP A 101 27.11 4.59 -2.88
C ASP A 101 27.53 3.37 -3.72
N ARG A 102 26.74 3.05 -4.75
CA ARG A 102 26.93 1.85 -5.57
C ARG A 102 26.78 2.14 -7.05
N ALA A 103 27.48 1.35 -7.85
CA ALA A 103 27.11 1.16 -9.25
C ALA A 103 26.06 0.06 -9.35
N GLY A 104 25.12 0.22 -10.27
CA GLY A 104 24.10 -0.78 -10.56
C GLY A 104 23.83 -0.89 -12.05
N HIS A 105 23.00 -1.85 -12.43
CA HIS A 105 22.53 -2.01 -13.80
C HIS A 105 21.05 -2.36 -13.78
N VAL A 106 20.22 -1.71 -14.61
CA VAL A 106 18.93 -2.30 -14.95
C VAL A 106 19.20 -3.51 -15.82
N VAL A 107 18.69 -4.67 -15.40
CA VAL A 107 18.91 -5.96 -16.07
C VAL A 107 17.61 -6.60 -16.53
N GLY A 108 16.46 -6.09 -16.09
CA GLY A 108 15.17 -6.62 -16.48
C GLY A 108 14.05 -5.61 -16.36
N HIS A 109 12.93 -5.93 -17.01
CA HIS A 109 11.68 -5.18 -16.94
C HIS A 109 10.55 -6.14 -16.60
N VAL A 110 9.61 -5.67 -15.79
CA VAL A 110 8.39 -6.41 -15.48
C VAL A 110 7.20 -5.46 -15.49
N ASP A 111 6.12 -5.94 -16.07
CA ASP A 111 4.83 -5.27 -16.16
C ASP A 111 3.76 -6.34 -15.89
N ASP A 112 2.90 -6.13 -14.89
CA ASP A 112 1.78 -7.04 -14.63
C ASP A 112 0.66 -6.90 -15.68
N GLY A 113 0.75 -5.91 -16.57
CA GLY A 113 -0.22 -5.60 -17.61
C GLY A 113 -1.50 -4.95 -17.08
N GLU A 114 -1.67 -4.87 -15.76
CA GLU A 114 -2.86 -4.39 -15.08
C GLU A 114 -2.63 -3.02 -14.45
N SER A 115 -1.54 -2.87 -13.69
CA SER A 115 -1.43 -1.82 -12.70
C SER A 115 -0.04 -1.47 -12.15
N VAL A 116 0.97 -2.33 -12.31
CA VAL A 116 2.30 -2.16 -11.71
C VAL A 116 3.40 -2.49 -12.70
N GLU A 117 4.35 -1.56 -12.83
CA GLU A 117 5.54 -1.70 -13.65
C GLU A 117 6.80 -1.48 -12.81
N ALA A 118 7.83 -2.31 -13.02
CA ALA A 118 9.11 -2.19 -12.35
C ALA A 118 10.30 -2.52 -13.26
N LEU A 119 11.45 -1.93 -12.94
CA LEU A 119 12.74 -2.25 -13.53
C LEU A 119 13.58 -3.02 -12.52
N VAL A 120 14.03 -4.22 -12.88
CA VAL A 120 14.90 -5.06 -12.06
C VAL A 120 16.32 -4.56 -12.14
N VAL A 121 16.97 -4.40 -10.98
CA VAL A 121 18.31 -3.83 -10.85
C VAL A 121 19.26 -4.88 -10.28
N ALA A 122 20.43 -5.02 -10.90
CA ALA A 122 21.57 -5.68 -10.30
C ALA A 122 22.45 -4.64 -9.58
N VAL A 123 22.62 -4.77 -8.27
CA VAL A 123 23.53 -3.95 -7.45
C VAL A 123 24.78 -4.78 -7.20
N GLU A 124 25.95 -4.28 -7.60
CA GLU A 124 27.23 -5.03 -7.55
C GLU A 124 27.16 -6.43 -8.20
N GLY A 125 26.31 -6.59 -9.22
CA GLY A 125 26.13 -7.83 -9.97
C GLY A 125 25.11 -8.81 -9.40
N ALA A 126 24.48 -8.50 -8.26
CA ALA A 126 23.43 -9.32 -7.66
C ALA A 126 22.05 -8.64 -7.76
N THR A 127 21.02 -9.42 -8.09
CA THR A 127 19.62 -8.97 -8.09
C THR A 127 18.92 -9.26 -6.76
N ASP A 128 19.46 -10.19 -5.98
CA ASP A 128 18.85 -10.60 -4.71
C ASP A 128 19.15 -9.60 -3.59
N ARG A 129 18.11 -9.26 -2.83
CA ARG A 129 18.21 -8.48 -1.61
C ARG A 129 18.42 -9.39 -0.40
N PRO A 130 19.06 -8.88 0.67
CA PRO A 130 19.24 -9.65 1.90
C PRO A 130 17.95 -10.16 2.56
N ASP A 131 16.80 -9.53 2.27
CA ASP A 131 15.49 -9.94 2.77
C ASP A 131 14.79 -10.99 1.89
N GLY A 132 15.45 -11.47 0.83
CA GLY A 132 14.92 -12.45 -0.11
C GLY A 132 14.05 -11.85 -1.23
N SER A 133 13.85 -10.53 -1.24
CA SER A 133 13.21 -9.84 -2.37
C SER A 133 14.23 -9.52 -3.47
N THR A 134 13.79 -8.90 -4.57
CA THR A 134 14.66 -8.50 -5.68
C THR A 134 14.87 -7.00 -5.68
N TYR A 135 16.10 -6.54 -5.94
CA TYR A 135 16.37 -5.12 -6.16
C TYR A 135 15.63 -4.63 -7.41
N HIS A 136 14.85 -3.57 -7.24
CA HIS A 136 14.07 -2.98 -8.32
C HIS A 136 13.85 -1.50 -8.08
N VAL A 137 13.50 -0.81 -9.17
CA VAL A 137 12.90 0.51 -9.16
C VAL A 137 11.44 0.32 -9.56
N THR A 138 10.50 0.70 -8.68
CA THR A 138 9.12 0.86 -9.11
C THR A 138 9.08 1.93 -10.18
N TRP A 139 8.63 1.57 -11.37
CA TRP A 139 8.72 2.42 -12.54
C TRP A 139 7.46 3.27 -12.68
N SER A 140 6.31 2.62 -12.80
CA SER A 140 5.02 3.28 -12.91
C SER A 140 3.90 2.48 -12.26
N LEU A 141 2.87 3.18 -11.81
CA LEU A 141 1.72 2.62 -11.09
C LEU A 141 0.39 3.18 -11.62
N ALA A 142 -0.63 2.34 -11.66
CA ALA A 142 -2.01 2.77 -11.84
C ALA A 142 -2.56 3.41 -10.54
N PRO A 143 -3.69 4.17 -10.61
CA PRO A 143 -4.31 4.75 -9.43
C PRO A 143 -4.58 3.72 -8.33
N GLY A 144 -4.28 4.09 -7.08
CA GLY A 144 -4.56 3.26 -5.90
C GLY A 144 -3.59 2.09 -5.68
N ARG A 145 -2.57 1.92 -6.53
CA ARG A 145 -1.51 0.91 -6.34
C ARG A 145 -0.35 1.48 -5.54
N ARG A 146 0.41 0.60 -4.90
CA ARG A 146 1.54 0.96 -4.05
C ARG A 146 2.83 0.33 -4.55
N ALA A 147 3.95 1.05 -4.38
CA ALA A 147 5.27 0.61 -4.83
C ALA A 147 5.69 -0.76 -4.25
N VAL A 148 5.32 -1.05 -3.00
CA VAL A 148 5.60 -2.34 -2.34
C VAL A 148 5.06 -3.56 -3.11
N GLU A 149 3.99 -3.37 -3.90
CA GLU A 149 3.36 -4.43 -4.69
C GLU A 149 4.23 -4.90 -5.86
N SER A 150 5.25 -4.12 -6.24
CA SER A 150 6.26 -4.52 -7.22
C SER A 150 7.00 -5.79 -6.78
N ASN A 151 7.19 -6.01 -5.47
CA ASN A 151 7.81 -7.24 -4.96
C ASN A 151 6.98 -8.47 -5.32
N ASP A 152 5.65 -8.39 -5.13
CA ASP A 152 4.74 -9.50 -5.42
C ASP A 152 4.68 -9.77 -6.92
N VAL A 153 4.70 -8.72 -7.74
CA VAL A 153 4.72 -8.83 -9.21
C VAL A 153 5.98 -9.55 -9.69
N ILE A 154 7.17 -9.11 -9.23
CA ILE A 154 8.44 -9.75 -9.57
C ILE A 154 8.46 -11.21 -9.11
N ALA A 155 8.02 -11.50 -7.89
CA ALA A 155 8.04 -12.86 -7.35
C ALA A 155 7.09 -13.81 -8.11
N LYS A 156 5.95 -13.32 -8.59
CA LYS A 156 4.94 -14.14 -9.30
C LYS A 156 5.25 -14.32 -10.78
N LEU A 157 5.69 -13.26 -11.45
CA LEU A 157 5.83 -13.23 -12.91
C LEU A 157 7.27 -13.39 -13.38
N GLY A 158 8.26 -13.16 -12.51
CA GLY A 158 9.64 -12.98 -12.91
C GLY A 158 9.83 -11.62 -13.61
N TRP A 159 10.77 -11.55 -14.54
CA TRP A 159 11.02 -10.38 -15.37
C TRP A 159 11.59 -10.77 -16.73
N ASP A 160 11.38 -9.91 -17.71
CA ASP A 160 11.99 -10.03 -19.02
C ASP A 160 13.42 -9.47 -18.97
N PRO A 161 14.46 -10.26 -19.29
CA PRO A 161 15.83 -9.79 -19.26
C PRO A 161 16.08 -8.80 -20.40
N LEU A 162 16.82 -7.73 -20.09
CA LEU A 162 17.26 -6.78 -21.10
C LEU A 162 18.39 -7.38 -21.95
N VAL A 163 18.32 -7.16 -23.26
CA VAL A 163 19.39 -7.54 -24.20
C VAL A 163 20.72 -6.87 -23.84
N ALA A 164 20.67 -5.62 -23.40
CA ALA A 164 21.82 -4.86 -22.94
C ALA A 164 21.49 -4.18 -21.60
N PRO A 165 22.20 -4.53 -20.50
CA PRO A 165 22.02 -3.88 -19.22
C PRO A 165 22.24 -2.37 -19.29
N GLN A 166 21.44 -1.60 -18.54
CA GLN A 166 21.55 -0.14 -18.49
C GLN A 166 22.24 0.29 -17.20
N SER A 167 23.45 0.85 -17.28
CA SER A 167 24.20 1.28 -16.09
C SER A 167 23.46 2.32 -15.25
N LEU A 168 23.67 2.30 -13.93
CA LEU A 168 23.12 3.19 -12.94
C LEU A 168 24.22 3.69 -12.01
N GLN A 169 24.10 4.95 -11.57
CA GLN A 169 24.79 5.46 -10.40
C GLN A 169 23.76 5.61 -9.29
N LEU A 170 24.04 5.00 -8.14
CA LEU A 170 23.13 4.86 -7.02
C LEU A 170 23.71 5.57 -5.79
N THR A 171 23.10 6.68 -5.38
CA THR A 171 23.53 7.47 -4.22
C THR A 171 22.76 7.05 -2.98
N ALA A 172 23.47 6.74 -1.90
CA ALA A 172 22.88 6.29 -0.67
C ALA A 172 21.92 7.32 -0.08
N ALA A 173 20.74 6.87 0.35
CA ALA A 173 19.70 7.77 0.82
C ALA A 173 18.80 7.14 1.90
N ARG A 174 18.28 8.02 2.75
CA ARG A 174 17.06 7.75 3.55
C ARG A 174 15.88 8.28 2.76
N LEU A 175 14.88 7.42 2.58
CA LEU A 175 13.66 7.68 1.86
C LEU A 175 12.53 7.74 2.89
N ARG A 176 11.71 8.78 2.78
CA ARG A 176 10.53 9.02 3.59
C ARG A 176 9.32 9.09 2.68
#